data_AF-A0A2E3KL21-F1
#
_entry.id   AF-A0A2E3KL21-F1
#
_cell.length_a   1.000
_cell.length_b   1.000
_cell.length_c   1.000
_cell.angle_alpha   90.00
_cell.angle_beta   90.00
_cell.angle_gamma   90.00
#
_symmetry.space_group_name_H-M   'P 1'
#
loop_
_entity.id
_entity.type
_entity.pdbx_description
1 polymer ?
#
loop_
_entity_poly.entity_id
_entity_poly.type
_entity_poly.pdbx_seq_one_letter_code
_entity_poly.pdbx_strand_id
1 'polypeptide(L)'
;MKVHGKMLVKNFKSSFQEEFGVSIKVHRGMSTGHEADEDITIAANRSEGSTGDGHVELHGNMKVGTAEEEIAQSLGFKVQVLDASGSNAPNDATLGSLR
;
A
#
# COMPACT_ATOMS: atom_id res chain seq x y z
N MET A 1 -4.42 8.81 -6.18
CA MET A 1 -3.91 7.58 -6.83
C MET A 1 -4.96 6.48 -6.94
N LYS A 2 -5.05 5.80 -8.10
CA LYS A 2 -5.91 4.61 -8.32
C LYS A 2 -5.05 3.36 -8.48
N VAL A 3 -5.33 2.31 -7.70
CA VAL A 3 -4.60 1.03 -7.74
C VAL A 3 -5.53 -0.06 -8.23
N HIS A 4 -5.06 -0.95 -9.09
CA HIS A 4 -5.86 -2.04 -9.65
C HIS A 4 -5.06 -3.35 -9.69
N GLY A 5 -5.75 -4.49 -9.57
CA GLY A 5 -5.11 -5.81 -9.42
C GLY A 5 -4.10 -6.21 -10.50
N LYS A 6 -4.17 -5.66 -11.72
CA LYS A 6 -3.20 -5.96 -12.80
C LYS A 6 -1.88 -5.16 -12.69
N MET A 7 -1.83 -4.16 -11.83
CA MET A 7 -0.61 -3.37 -11.58
C MET A 7 0.44 -4.26 -10.90
N LEU A 8 1.72 -4.04 -11.22
CA LEU A 8 2.84 -4.70 -10.53
C LEU A 8 3.10 -4.05 -9.17
N VAL A 9 3.62 -4.83 -8.22
CA VAL A 9 4.02 -4.32 -6.89
C VAL A 9 5.06 -3.21 -7.02
N LYS A 10 6.07 -3.36 -7.89
CA LYS A 10 7.07 -2.30 -8.14
C LYS A 10 6.46 -1.00 -8.63
N ASN A 11 5.49 -1.09 -9.55
CA ASN A 11 4.81 0.09 -10.07
C ASN A 11 3.98 0.74 -8.97
N PHE A 12 3.31 -0.06 -8.14
CA PHE A 12 2.53 0.48 -7.02
C PHE A 12 3.43 1.26 -6.05
N LYS A 13 4.59 0.72 -5.67
CA LYS A 13 5.58 1.41 -4.84
C LYS A 13 6.04 2.73 -5.48
N SER A 14 6.46 2.69 -6.75
CA SER A 14 6.93 3.88 -7.49
C SER A 14 5.85 4.94 -7.55
N SER A 15 4.66 4.59 -8.02
CA SER A 15 3.58 5.56 -8.20
C SER A 15 3.05 6.10 -6.86
N PHE A 16 3.12 5.34 -5.78
CA PHE A 16 2.80 5.86 -4.44
C PHE A 16 3.81 6.92 -4.00
N GLN A 17 5.10 6.67 -4.24
CA GLN A 17 6.16 7.64 -3.94
C GLN A 17 6.07 8.89 -4.83
N GLU A 18 5.73 8.74 -6.10
CA GLU A 18 5.53 9.86 -7.02
C GLU A 18 4.32 10.72 -6.64
N GLU A 19 3.20 10.12 -6.23
CA GLU A 19 1.97 10.83 -5.84
C GLU A 19 2.06 11.46 -4.44
N PHE A 20 2.64 10.77 -3.47
CA PHE A 20 2.60 11.14 -2.06
C PHE A 20 3.95 11.56 -1.46
N GLY A 21 5.05 11.39 -2.20
CA GLY A 21 6.40 11.76 -1.74
C GLY A 21 7.02 10.79 -0.74
N VAL A 22 6.36 9.66 -0.45
CA VAL A 22 6.80 8.68 0.56
C VAL A 22 6.84 7.26 0.03
N SER A 23 7.72 6.45 0.60
CA SER A 23 7.86 5.06 0.21
C SER A 23 6.91 4.16 1.01
N ILE A 24 6.55 3.01 0.44
CA ILE A 24 5.73 2.00 1.09
C ILE A 24 6.42 0.63 1.06
N LYS A 25 6.23 -0.13 2.12
CA LYS A 25 6.57 -1.55 2.18
C LYS A 25 5.31 -2.37 1.94
N VAL A 26 5.35 -3.22 0.91
CA VAL A 26 4.22 -4.08 0.53
C VAL A 26 4.49 -5.48 1.04
N HIS A 27 3.55 -6.06 1.78
CA HIS A 27 3.68 -7.39 2.34
C HIS A 27 2.95 -8.44 1.52
N ARG A 28 3.41 -9.69 1.64
CA ARG A 28 2.75 -10.84 1.02
C ARG A 28 1.53 -11.25 1.85
N GLY A 29 0.36 -10.92 1.33
CA GLY A 29 -0.91 -11.15 2.02
C GLY A 29 -1.05 -10.37 3.33
N MET A 30 -1.78 -10.94 4.31
CA MET A 30 -2.13 -10.29 5.58
C MET A 30 -1.05 -10.37 6.67
N SER A 31 0.08 -11.00 6.38
CA SER A 31 1.21 -11.15 7.30
C SER A 31 2.27 -10.09 7.05
N THR A 32 2.87 -9.53 8.09
CA THR A 32 3.95 -8.52 7.98
C THR A 32 5.36 -9.13 8.01
N GLY A 33 5.47 -10.46 7.92
CA GLY A 33 6.74 -11.18 8.03
C GLY A 33 7.51 -11.31 6.72
N HIS A 34 6.85 -11.14 5.58
CA HIS A 34 7.45 -11.28 4.26
C HIS A 34 6.97 -10.17 3.34
N GLU A 35 7.93 -9.50 2.70
CA GLU A 35 7.64 -8.52 1.66
C GLU A 35 7.15 -9.21 0.39
N ALA A 36 6.29 -8.53 -0.35
CA ALA A 36 5.81 -8.97 -1.64
C ALA A 36 6.94 -8.92 -2.66
N ASP A 37 6.93 -9.88 -3.59
CA ASP A 37 7.81 -9.84 -4.75
C ASP A 37 7.46 -8.63 -5.63
N GLU A 38 8.45 -7.99 -6.23
CA GLU A 38 8.27 -6.73 -6.95
C GLU A 38 7.75 -6.95 -8.37
N ASP A 39 7.97 -8.14 -8.92
CA ASP A 39 7.62 -8.53 -10.29
C ASP A 39 6.27 -9.27 -10.38
N ILE A 40 5.59 -9.49 -9.25
CA ILE A 40 4.21 -10.00 -9.24
C ILE A 40 3.18 -8.87 -9.30
N THR A 41 1.96 -9.23 -9.69
CA THR A 41 0.82 -8.30 -9.69
C THR A 41 0.21 -8.16 -8.31
N ILE A 42 -0.45 -7.03 -8.06
CA ILE A 42 -1.25 -6.76 -6.85
C ILE A 42 -2.27 -7.88 -6.61
N ALA A 43 -2.92 -8.38 -7.67
CA ALA A 43 -3.85 -9.50 -7.58
C ALA A 43 -3.16 -10.82 -7.20
N ALA A 44 -1.94 -11.07 -7.67
CA ALA A 44 -1.17 -12.26 -7.30
C ALA A 44 -0.61 -12.20 -5.87
N ASN A 45 -0.43 -10.99 -5.33
CA ASN A 45 0.04 -10.76 -3.96
C ASN A 45 -1.06 -10.90 -2.88
N ARG A 46 -2.32 -10.85 -3.30
CA ARG A 46 -3.50 -10.93 -2.43
C ARG A 46 -3.56 -12.25 -1.65
N SER A 47 -3.98 -12.19 -0.38
CA SER A 47 -4.22 -13.39 0.42
C SER A 47 -5.39 -14.19 -0.13
N GLU A 48 -5.26 -15.52 -0.17
CA GLU A 48 -6.37 -16.42 -0.47
C GLU A 48 -7.57 -16.15 0.44
N GLY A 49 -8.77 -16.05 -0.14
CA GLY A 49 -10.01 -15.77 0.59
C GLY A 49 -10.27 -14.29 0.91
N SER A 50 -9.37 -13.37 0.56
CA SER A 50 -9.69 -11.93 0.65
C SER A 50 -10.89 -11.63 -0.26
N THR A 51 -11.81 -10.77 0.17
CA THR A 51 -13.06 -10.44 -0.55
C THR A 51 -13.06 -9.10 -1.26
N GLY A 52 -12.03 -8.27 -1.06
CA GLY A 52 -11.97 -6.94 -1.65
C GLY A 52 -12.10 -6.88 -3.18
N ASP A 53 -12.47 -5.73 -3.70
CA ASP A 53 -12.79 -5.54 -5.11
C ASP A 53 -11.53 -5.50 -6.01
N GLY A 54 -10.32 -5.60 -5.43
CA GLY A 54 -9.06 -5.53 -6.16
C GLY A 54 -8.77 -4.14 -6.73
N HIS A 55 -9.48 -3.12 -6.24
CA HIS A 55 -9.33 -1.73 -6.57
C HIS A 55 -9.37 -0.89 -5.30
N VAL A 56 -8.49 0.11 -5.20
CA VAL A 56 -8.53 1.10 -4.12
C VAL A 56 -8.12 2.47 -4.65
N GLU A 57 -8.75 3.51 -4.12
CA GLU A 57 -8.41 4.90 -4.41
C GLU A 57 -7.85 5.57 -3.16
N LEU A 58 -6.65 6.12 -3.29
CA LEU A 58 -5.90 6.72 -2.18
C LEU A 58 -5.77 8.22 -2.42
N HIS A 59 -5.92 8.99 -1.35
CA HIS A 59 -5.93 10.45 -1.37
C HIS A 59 -4.94 11.01 -0.36
N GLY A 60 -4.32 12.15 -0.68
CA GLY A 60 -3.26 12.74 0.16
C GLY A 60 -3.75 13.22 1.53
N ASN A 61 -5.03 13.52 1.67
CA ASN A 61 -5.67 13.88 2.94
C ASN A 61 -6.03 12.66 3.81
N MET A 62 -5.85 11.43 3.30
CA MET A 62 -6.10 10.22 4.06
C MET A 62 -5.00 10.00 5.10
N LYS A 63 -5.39 9.59 6.30
CA LYS A 63 -4.45 9.18 7.35
C LYS A 63 -3.69 7.93 6.92
N VAL A 64 -2.44 7.80 7.36
CA VAL A 64 -1.61 6.62 7.10
C VAL A 64 -2.34 5.34 7.52
N GLY A 65 -2.84 5.29 8.76
CA GLY A 65 -3.52 4.09 9.26
C GLY A 65 -4.74 3.73 8.41
N THR A 66 -5.55 4.73 8.05
CA THR A 66 -6.72 4.53 7.19
C THR A 66 -6.32 4.02 5.80
N ALA A 67 -5.26 4.55 5.19
CA ALA A 67 -4.79 4.10 3.89
C ALA A 67 -4.32 2.64 3.93
N GLU A 68 -3.56 2.26 4.96
CA GLU A 68 -3.09 0.88 5.17
C GLU A 68 -4.27 -0.10 5.35
N GLU A 69 -5.28 0.30 6.12
CA GLU A 69 -6.49 -0.49 6.34
C GLU A 69 -7.33 -0.65 5.06
N GLU A 70 -7.55 0.42 4.30
CA GLU A 70 -8.30 0.39 3.04
C GLU A 70 -7.62 -0.49 1.99
N ILE A 71 -6.28 -0.44 1.93
CA ILE A 71 -5.48 -1.31 1.06
C ILE A 71 -5.62 -2.77 1.50
N ALA A 72 -5.52 -3.04 2.80
CA ALA A 72 -5.68 -4.40 3.34
C ALA A 72 -7.06 -4.99 3.03
N GLN A 73 -8.11 -4.20 3.17
CA GLN A 73 -9.48 -4.64 2.90
C GLN A 73 -9.75 -4.81 1.39
N SER A 74 -9.34 -3.83 0.58
CA SER A 74 -9.66 -3.80 -0.85
C SER A 74 -8.77 -4.70 -1.70
N LEU A 75 -7.47 -4.76 -1.38
CA LEU A 75 -6.48 -5.51 -2.15
C LEU A 75 -6.10 -6.84 -1.50
N GLY A 76 -6.40 -7.04 -0.21
CA GLY A 76 -6.20 -8.29 0.50
C GLY A 76 -4.75 -8.56 0.93
N PHE A 77 -3.94 -7.51 1.08
CA PHE A 77 -2.60 -7.58 1.64
C PHE A 77 -2.26 -6.34 2.45
N LYS A 78 -1.32 -6.46 3.39
CA LYS A 78 -0.90 -5.34 4.21
C LYS A 78 0.17 -4.50 3.52
N VAL A 79 0.15 -3.21 3.82
CA VAL A 79 1.24 -2.29 3.49
C VAL A 79 1.66 -1.55 4.74
N GLN A 80 2.89 -1.04 4.74
CA GLN A 80 3.38 -0.10 5.74
C GLN A 80 3.89 1.15 5.04
N VAL A 81 3.36 2.31 5.40
CA VAL A 81 3.86 3.59 4.89
C VAL A 81 5.12 3.96 5.66
N LEU A 82 6.16 4.37 4.95
CA LEU A 82 7.43 4.77 5.54
C LEU A 82 7.56 6.30 5.54
N ASP A 83 8.14 6.87 6.59
CA ASP A 83 8.54 8.27 6.62
C ASP A 83 9.89 8.48 5.89
N ALA A 84 10.31 9.74 5.75
CA ALA A 84 11.56 10.12 5.08
C ALA A 84 12.84 9.46 5.68
N SER A 85 12.79 9.05 6.94
CA SER A 85 13.86 8.33 7.65
C SER A 85 13.84 6.82 7.37
N GLY A 86 12.86 6.32 6.62
CA GLY A 86 12.66 4.90 6.35
C GLY A 86 12.03 4.11 7.50
N SER A 87 11.53 4.79 8.55
CA SER A 87 10.77 4.17 9.64
C SER A 87 9.28 4.17 9.31
N ASN A 88 8.46 3.44 10.09
CA ASN A 88 7.02 3.45 9.87
C ASN A 88 6.45 4.84 10.17
N ALA A 89 5.70 5.38 9.22
CA ALA A 89 5.04 6.67 9.37
C ALA A 89 3.97 6.59 10.49
N PRO A 90 3.75 7.69 11.23
CA PRO A 90 2.75 7.71 12.28
C PRO A 90 1.34 7.62 11.69
N ASN A 91 0.52 6.69 12.21
CA ASN A 91 -0.83 6.41 11.72
C ASN A 91 -1.77 7.62 11.66
N ASP A 92 -1.54 8.63 12.52
CA ASP A 92 -2.38 9.83 12.59
C ASP A 92 -1.99 10.91 11.56
N ALA A 93 -0.78 10.85 10.99
CA ALA A 93 -0.36 11.75 9.92
C ALA A 93 -1.09 11.43 8.60
N THR A 94 -1.24 12.44 7.75
CA THR A 94 -1.81 12.26 6.40
C THR A 94 -0.72 11.96 5.39
N LEU A 95 -1.04 11.19 4.35
CA LEU A 95 -0.09 10.84 3.29
C LEU A 95 0.59 12.07 2.67
N GLY A 96 -0.17 13.15 2.45
CA GLY A 96 0.32 14.40 1.90
C GLY A 96 1.07 15.29 2.89
N SER A 97 1.01 15.00 4.19
CA SER A 97 1.80 15.68 5.22
C SER A 97 3.20 15.09 5.40
N LEU A 98 3.48 13.92 4.83
CA LEU A 98 4.75 13.23 4.98
C LEU A 98 5.77 13.57 3.87
N ARG A 99 5.38 14.36 2.87
CA ARG A 99 6.22 14.85 1.77
C ARG A 99 7.13 16.01 2.18
#